data_AF-E9I2A1-F1
#
_entry.id   AF-E9I2A1-F1
#
_cell.length_a   1.000
_cell.length_b   1.000
_cell.length_c   1.000
_cell.angle_alpha   90.00
_cell.angle_beta   90.00
_cell.angle_gamma   90.00
#
_symmetry.space_group_name_H-M   'P 1'
#
loop_
_entity.id
_entity.type
_entity.pdbx_description
1 polymer ?
#
loop_
_entity_poly.entity_id
_entity_poly.type
_entity_poly.pdbx_seq_one_letter_code
_entity_poly.pdbx_strand_id
1 'polypeptide(L)'
;MPRRTDLLAVTETWFTDAAGDHDARSICPRGCCALQKPRDLVQEKKRSGGGLALFYKNSTKAIVLNELPDFIILFPPRIDVYGFICTSDHW
;
A
#
# COMPACT_ATOMS: atom_id res chain seq x y z
N MET A 1 2.87 -16.54 21.41
CA MET A 1 2.97 -15.09 21.14
C MET A 1 2.63 -14.87 19.67
N PRO A 2 1.56 -14.15 19.30
CA PRO A 2 1.30 -13.88 17.89
C PRO A 2 2.47 -13.05 17.34
N ARG A 3 2.98 -13.44 16.17
CA ARG A 3 4.09 -12.74 15.52
C ARG A 3 3.68 -11.28 15.33
N ARG A 4 4.41 -10.34 15.93
CA ARG A 4 4.18 -8.90 15.74
C ARG A 4 4.58 -8.52 14.31
N THR A 5 3.63 -8.63 13.39
CA THR A 5 3.79 -8.25 11.99
C THR A 5 4.37 -6.84 11.87
N ASP A 6 5.50 -6.71 11.18
CA ASP A 6 6.15 -5.42 10.90
C ASP A 6 5.46 -4.66 9.78
N LEU A 7 4.83 -5.39 8.87
CA LEU A 7 4.22 -4.91 7.64
C LEU A 7 3.04 -5.79 7.21
N LEU A 8 1.91 -5.17 6.91
CA LEU A 8 0.70 -5.80 6.39
C LEU A 8 0.27 -5.06 5.12
N ALA A 9 0.26 -5.76 4.00
CA ALA A 9 -0.32 -5.28 2.76
C ALA A 9 -1.74 -5.84 2.59
N VAL A 10 -2.70 -4.98 2.26
CA VAL A 10 -4.11 -5.33 2.03
C VAL A 10 -4.47 -4.87 0.63
N THR A 11 -4.75 -5.80 -0.28
CA THR A 11 -5.26 -5.53 -1.63
C THR A 11 -6.79 -5.50 -1.64
N GLU A 12 -7.38 -4.93 -2.67
CA GLU A 12 -8.84 -4.82 -2.80
C GLU A 12 -9.45 -4.07 -1.61
N THR A 13 -8.82 -2.96 -1.23
CA THR A 13 -9.29 -2.11 -0.11
C THR A 13 -10.53 -1.32 -0.45
N TRP A 14 -10.75 -1.06 -1.75
CA TRP A 14 -11.86 -0.26 -2.27
C TRP A 14 -11.89 1.16 -1.71
N PHE A 15 -10.76 1.61 -1.17
CA PHE A 15 -10.56 3.00 -0.80
C PHE A 15 -10.64 3.90 -2.04
N THR A 16 -11.05 5.14 -1.80
CA THR A 16 -11.25 6.14 -2.85
C THR A 16 -10.24 7.26 -2.71
N ASP A 17 -9.98 8.01 -3.79
CA ASP A 17 -9.12 9.20 -3.73
C ASP A 17 -9.64 10.25 -2.72
N ALA A 18 -10.96 10.33 -2.53
CA ALA A 18 -11.58 11.33 -1.65
C ALA A 18 -11.46 10.99 -0.16
N ALA A 19 -11.53 9.71 0.22
CA ALA A 19 -11.64 9.29 1.61
C ALA A 19 -10.60 8.25 2.06
N GLY A 20 -9.84 7.66 1.15
CA GLY A 20 -8.98 6.51 1.43
C GLY A 20 -7.95 6.75 2.53
N ASP A 21 -7.37 7.94 2.57
CA ASP A 21 -6.44 8.36 3.62
C ASP A 21 -7.09 8.40 5.01
N HIS A 22 -8.33 8.88 5.09
CA HIS A 22 -9.08 8.90 6.33
C HIS A 22 -9.46 7.47 6.77
N ASP A 23 -9.97 6.68 5.83
CA ASP A 23 -10.39 5.30 6.08
C ASP A 23 -9.22 4.44 6.55
N ALA A 24 -8.07 4.50 5.87
CA ALA A 24 -6.86 3.78 6.24
C ALA A 24 -6.35 4.19 7.63
N ARG A 25 -6.38 5.48 7.96
CA ARG A 25 -5.98 5.95 9.30
C ARG A 25 -6.96 5.49 10.38
N SER A 26 -8.26 5.43 10.10
CA SER A 26 -9.28 5.04 11.08
C SER A 26 -9.13 3.60 11.57
N ILE A 27 -8.65 2.70 10.70
CA ILE A 27 -8.40 1.29 11.02
C ILE A 27 -6.93 0.99 11.35
N CYS A 28 -6.07 2.00 11.33
CA CYS A 28 -4.63 1.82 11.55
C CYS A 28 -4.35 1.42 13.01
N PRO A 29 -3.67 0.29 13.27
CA PRO A 29 -3.32 -0.11 14.63
C PRO A 29 -2.41 0.93 15.32
N ARG A 30 -2.57 1.08 16.64
CA ARG A 30 -1.69 1.97 17.43
C ARG A 30 -0.22 1.55 17.29
N GLY A 31 0.65 2.53 17.08
CA GLY A 31 2.09 2.31 16.87
C GLY A 31 2.45 1.91 15.43
N CYS A 32 1.49 1.95 14.52
CA CYS A 32 1.69 1.77 13.09
C CYS A 32 1.32 3.05 12.31
N CYS A 33 1.86 3.13 11.10
CA CYS A 33 1.51 4.06 10.07
C CYS A 33 0.67 3.33 9.00
N ALA A 34 -0.07 4.10 8.22
CA ALA A 34 -0.84 3.62 7.08
C ALA A 34 -0.48 4.43 5.82
N LEU A 35 -0.27 3.74 4.71
CA LEU A 35 -0.24 4.31 3.38
C LEU A 35 -1.30 3.63 2.54
N GLN A 36 -1.93 4.36 1.63
CA GLN A 36 -2.93 3.80 0.74
C GLN A 36 -2.78 4.37 -0.66
N LYS A 37 -3.14 3.56 -1.64
CA LYS A 37 -3.20 3.94 -3.03
C LYS A 37 -4.48 3.33 -3.62
N PRO A 38 -5.50 4.15 -3.92
CA PRO A 38 -6.68 3.65 -4.60
C PRO A 38 -6.32 3.28 -6.05
N ARG A 39 -7.14 2.45 -6.69
CA ARG A 39 -7.01 2.21 -8.13
C ARG A 39 -7.33 3.51 -8.89
N ASP A 40 -6.54 3.85 -9.91
CA ASP A 40 -6.79 5.03 -10.73
C ASP A 40 -8.09 4.85 -11.55
N LEU A 41 -9.14 5.54 -11.13
CA LEU A 41 -10.45 5.51 -11.78
C LEU A 41 -10.53 6.45 -13.00
N VAL A 42 -9.56 7.34 -13.19
CA VAL A 42 -9.54 8.31 -14.29
C VAL A 42 -9.10 7.63 -15.60
N GLN A 43 -8.13 6.71 -15.52
CA GLN A 43 -7.69 5.93 -16.68
C GLN A 43 -8.60 4.73 -16.96
N GLU A 44 -9.17 4.11 -15.93
CA GLU A 44 -10.01 2.92 -16.07
C GLU A 44 -11.50 3.27 -16.01
N LYS A 45 -12.11 3.52 -17.17
CA LYS A 45 -13.57 3.69 -17.38
C LYS A 45 -14.40 2.85 -16.39
N LYS A 46 -14.92 3.49 -15.34
CA LYS A 46 -15.98 2.99 -14.44
C LYS A 46 -15.74 1.60 -13.82
N ARG A 47 -14.50 1.20 -13.54
CA ARG A 47 -14.25 -0.03 -12.78
C ARG A 47 -14.23 0.26 -11.29
N SER A 48 -15.27 -0.18 -10.58
CA SER A 48 -15.30 -0.18 -9.12
C SER A 48 -14.43 -1.31 -8.54
N GLY A 49 -13.73 -1.05 -7.45
CA GLY A 49 -12.90 -2.02 -6.74
C GLY A 49 -11.39 -1.87 -7.01
N GLY A 50 -10.57 -2.73 -6.41
CA GLY A 50 -9.12 -2.60 -6.39
C GLY A 50 -8.60 -1.75 -5.22
N GLY A 51 -7.39 -1.23 -5.39
CA GLY A 51 -6.68 -0.45 -4.37
C GLY A 51 -5.83 -1.30 -3.43
N LEU A 52 -4.90 -0.63 -2.77
CA LEU A 52 -3.93 -1.22 -1.85
C LEU A 52 -3.74 -0.32 -0.63
N ALA A 53 -3.64 -0.92 0.55
CA ALA A 53 -3.19 -0.26 1.75
C ALA A 53 -2.03 -1.03 2.39
N LEU A 54 -1.10 -0.28 2.96
CA LEU A 54 0.06 -0.77 3.68
C LEU A 54 -0.01 -0.27 5.11
N PHE A 55 0.01 -1.18 6.08
CA PHE A 55 0.17 -0.88 7.49
C PHE A 55 1.54 -1.36 7.96
N TYR A 56 2.30 -0.49 8.60
CA TYR A 56 3.66 -0.82 9.02
C TYR A 56 3.99 -0.14 10.34
N LYS A 57 4.89 -0.72 11.13
CA LYS A 57 5.31 -0.12 12.41
C LYS A 57 5.91 1.27 12.19
N ASN A 58 5.71 2.18 13.15
CA ASN A 58 6.30 3.53 13.09
C ASN A 58 7.84 3.54 13.01
N SER A 59 8.48 2.46 13.46
CA SER A 59 9.93 2.26 13.36
C SER A 59 10.42 1.83 11.97
N THR A 60 9.49 1.53 11.05
CA THR A 60 9.80 1.09 9.69
C THR A 60 9.67 2.28 8.75
N LYS A 61 10.71 2.51 7.93
CA LYS A 61 10.64 3.50 6.86
C LYS A 61 10.01 2.86 5.63
N ALA A 62 8.97 3.50 5.10
CA ALA A 62 8.32 3.10 3.86
C ALA A 62 8.50 4.19 2.80
N ILE A 63 8.85 3.78 1.58
CA ILE A 63 8.99 4.68 0.42
C ILE A 63 8.00 4.23 -0.65
N VAL A 64 7.21 5.19 -1.17
CA VAL A 64 6.33 4.98 -2.32
C VAL A 64 7.14 5.23 -3.58
N LEU A 65 7.17 4.26 -4.47
CA LEU A 65 7.83 4.39 -5.77
C LEU A 65 6.80 4.83 -6.81
N ASN A 66 7.09 5.90 -7.55
CA ASN A 66 6.25 6.36 -8.66
C ASN A 66 6.50 5.54 -9.94
N GLU A 67 7.69 4.95 -10.06
CA GLU A 67 8.09 4.06 -11.14
C GLU A 67 8.75 2.82 -10.52
N LEU A 68 8.45 1.65 -11.07
CA LEU A 68 9.08 0.42 -10.60
C LEU A 68 10.50 0.33 -11.16
N PRO A 69 11.48 -0.02 -10.33
CA PRO A 69 12.83 -0.20 -10.82
C PRO A 69 12.87 -1.35 -11.82
N ASP A 70 13.71 -1.20 -12.86
CA ASP A 70 13.73 -2.06 -14.05
C ASP A 70 13.84 -3.57 -13.76
N PHE A 71 14.42 -3.94 -12.61
CA PHE A 71 14.56 -5.34 -12.20
C PHE A 71 13.25 -6.01 -11.73
N ILE A 72 12.18 -5.25 -11.47
CA ILE A 72 10.86 -5.78 -11.05
C ILE A 72 9.93 -5.99 -12.26
N ILE A 73 10.28 -5.48 -13.45
CA ILE A 73 9.45 -5.49 -14.68
C ILE A 73 9.46 -6.86 -15.38
N LEU A 74 9.38 -7.95 -14.61
CA LEU A 74 9.24 -9.31 -15.13
C LEU A 74 7.77 -9.74 -15.30
N PHE A 75 6.80 -8.89 -14.93
CA PHE A 75 5.38 -9.22 -14.99
C PHE A 75 4.65 -8.50 -16.14
N PRO A 76 3.77 -9.20 -16.88
CA PRO A 76 3.04 -8.63 -18.01
C PRO A 76 2.06 -7.52 -17.57
N PRO A 77 1.63 -6.62 -18.49
CA PRO A 77 0.96 -5.33 -18.20
C PRO A 77 -0.48 -5.42 -17.65
N ARG A 78 -0.89 -6.56 -17.08
CA ARG A 78 -2.24 -6.77 -16.53
C ARG A 78 -2.31 -6.65 -15.00
N ILE A 79 -1.21 -6.30 -14.34
CA ILE A 79 -1.14 -6.22 -12.88
C ILE A 79 -0.80 -4.78 -12.50
N ASP A 80 -1.66 -4.16 -11.69
CA ASP A 80 -1.32 -2.95 -10.94
C ASP A 80 -0.22 -3.33 -9.94
N VAL A 81 1.04 -3.05 -10.28
CA VAL A 81 2.17 -3.34 -9.40
C VAL A 81 2.49 -2.09 -8.59
N TYR A 82 2.34 -2.19 -7.27
CA TYR A 82 2.69 -1.14 -6.33
C TYR A 82 3.99 -1.52 -5.61
N GLY A 83 5.02 -0.70 -5.77
CA GLY A 83 6.30 -0.89 -5.11
C GLY A 83 6.34 -0.18 -3.76
N PHE A 84 6.43 -0.94 -2.67
CA PHE A 84 6.77 -0.42 -1.35
C PHE A 84 8.08 -1.06 -0.89
N ILE A 85 9.09 -0.23 -0.66
CA ILE A 85 10.32 -0.68 0.00
C ILE A 85 10.16 -0.33 1.48
N CYS A 86 10.29 -1.33 2.34
CA CYS A 86 10.25 -1.17 3.78
C CYS A 86 11.56 -1.63 4.40
N THR A 87 12.20 -0.75 5.15
CA THR A 87 13.44 -1.03 5.86
C THR A 87 13.20 -0.88 7.36
N SER A 88 13.59 -1.90 8.14
CA SER A 88 13.60 -1.83 9.60
C SER A 88 14.98 -1.35 10.08
N ASP A 89 15.01 -0.27 10.85
CA ASP A 89 16.23 0.16 11.56
C ASP A 89 16.47 -0.77 12.77
N HIS A 90 17.03 -1.95 12.52
CA HIS A 90 17.56 -2.82 13.57
C HIS A 90 19.09 -2.75 13.52
N TRP A 91 19.66 -1.96 14.43
CA TRP A 91 21.06 -2.04 14.84
C TRP A 91 21.17 -2.98 16.04
#